data_AF-A0A382UL62-F1
#
_entry.id   AF-A0A382UL62-F1
#
_cell.length_a   1.000
_cell.length_b   1.000
_cell.length_c   1.000
_cell.angle_alpha   90.00
_cell.angle_beta   90.00
_cell.angle_gamma   90.00
#
_symmetry.space_group_name_H-M   'P 1'
#
loop_
_entity.id
_entity.type
_entity.pdbx_description
1 polymer ?
#
loop_
_entity_poly.entity_id
_entity_poly.type
_entity_poly.pdbx_seq_one_letter_code
_entity_poly.pdbx_strand_id
1 'polypeptide(L)' 'MHKIYLDHNATTPVLQEVLDVMLPFYKDKFGNPS' A
#
# COMPACT_ATOMS: atom_id res chain seq x y z
N MET A 1 -9.96 -4.41 23.64
CA MET A 1 -9.59 -3.00 23.41
C MET A 1 -9.88 -2.64 21.96
N HIS A 2 -10.56 -1.52 21.72
CA HIS A 2 -10.87 -1.03 20.38
C HIS A 2 -9.70 -0.17 19.87
N LYS A 3 -9.15 -0.49 18.69
CA LYS A 3 -8.08 0.29 18.07
C LYS A 3 -8.69 1.45 17.28
N ILE A 4 -8.28 2.68 17.58
CA ILE A 4 -8.71 3.89 16.87
C ILE A 4 -7.45 4.57 16.36
N TYR A 5 -7.37 4.83 15.05
CA TYR A 5 -6.27 5.55 14.42
C TYR A 5 -6.69 6.99 14.19
N LEU A 6 -5.95 7.94 14.78
CA LEU A 6 -6.30 9.38 14.78
C LEU A 6 -5.16 10.28 14.28
N ASP A 7 -4.11 9.71 13.71
CA ASP A 7 -2.90 10.44 13.28
C ASP A 7 -2.71 10.42 11.76
N HIS A 8 -3.76 10.79 11.04
CA HIS A 8 -3.74 10.87 9.56
C HIS A 8 -2.82 11.99 9.03
N ASN A 9 -2.41 12.92 9.89
CA ASN A 9 -1.51 14.01 9.52
C ASN A 9 -0.05 13.54 9.40
N ALA A 10 0.36 12.54 10.19
CA ALA A 10 1.71 11.99 10.11
C ALA A 10 1.87 11.02 8.94
N THR A 11 0.90 10.11 8.75
CA THR A 11 0.85 9.16 7.64
C THR A 11 -0.57 8.62 7.49
N THR A 12 -0.83 7.81 6.47
CA THR A 12 -2.15 7.22 6.24
C THR A 12 -2.04 5.74 5.86
N PRO A 13 -3.07 4.93 6.16
CA PRO A 13 -3.15 3.58 5.62
C PRO A 13 -3.20 3.63 4.09
N VAL A 14 -2.49 2.72 3.45
CA VAL A 14 -2.57 2.55 1.98
C VAL A 14 -3.99 2.10 1.63
N LEU A 15 -4.60 2.78 0.64
CA LEU A 15 -5.89 2.36 0.10
C LEU A 15 -5.78 0.98 -0.55
N GLN A 16 -6.81 0.14 -0.40
CA GLN A 16 -6.80 -1.22 -0.95
C GLN A 16 -6.56 -1.23 -2.47
N GLU A 17 -7.22 -0.33 -3.20
CA GLU A 17 -7.05 -0.18 -4.65
C GLU A 17 -5.62 0.19 -5.06
N VAL A 18 -4.91 0.98 -4.24
CA VAL A 18 -3.50 1.32 -4.48
C VAL A 18 -2.63 0.09 -4.26
N LEU A 19 -2.88 -0.67 -3.18
CA LEU A 19 -2.15 -1.91 -2.92
C LEU A 19 -2.37 -2.93 -4.05
N ASP A 20 -3.61 -3.10 -4.51
CA ASP A 20 -3.97 -4.06 -5.54
C ASP A 20 -3.25 -3.79 -6.87
N VAL A 21 -3.12 -2.52 -7.27
CA VAL A 21 -2.37 -2.17 -8.49
C VAL A 21 -0.85 -2.25 -8.32
N MET A 22 -0.34 -2.15 -7.09
CA MET A 22 1.09 -2.28 -6.80
C MET A 22 1.56 -3.74 -6.71
N LEU A 23 0.73 -4.65 -6.17
CA LEU A 23 1.09 -6.05 -5.94
C LEU A 23 1.68 -6.80 -7.16
N PRO A 24 1.19 -6.61 -8.41
CA PRO A 24 1.77 -7.27 -9.58
C PRO A 24 3.26 -7.00 -9.78
N PHE A 25 3.74 -5.79 -9.42
CA PHE A 25 5.15 -5.41 -9.57
C PHE A 25 6.06 -6.05 -8.53
N TYR A 26 5.49 -6.60 -7.45
CA TYR A 26 6.21 -7.41 -6.47
C TYR A 26 6.15 -8.91 -6.77
N LYS A 27 5.29 -9.37 -7.68
CA LYS A 27 5.06 -10.79 -7.98
C LYS A 27 5.53 -11.18 -9.36
N ASP A 28 4.79 -10.73 -10.39
CA ASP A 28 4.93 -11.23 -11.76
C ASP A 28 5.66 -10.24 -12.68
N LYS A 29 5.67 -8.94 -12.30
CA LYS A 29 6.29 -7.84 -13.06
C LYS A 29 7.45 -7.21 -12.30
N PHE A 30 8.32 -8.02 -11.71
CA PHE A 30 9.45 -7.59 -10.88
C PHE A 30 10.72 -7.20 -11.66
N GLY A 31 10.66 -7.22 -12.99
CA GLY A 31 11.82 -6.97 -13.86
C GLY A 31 12.36 -5.55 -13.75
N ASN A 32 13.64 -5.39 -14.08
CA ASN A 32 14.23 -4.07 -14.26
C ASN A 32 13.51 -3.36 -15.44
N PRO A 33 13.06 -2.10 -15.27
CA PRO A 33 12.37 -1.35 -16.32
C PRO A 33 13.26 -0.86 -17.49
N SER A 34 14.56 -1.20 -17.47
CA SER A 34 15.55 -0.78 -18.49
C SER A 34 15.56 -1.67 -19.73
#